data_AF-T1A0K0-F1
#
_entry.id   AF-T1A0K0-F1
#
_cell.length_a   1.000
_cell.length_b   1.000
_cell.length_c   1.000
_cell.angle_alpha   90.00
_cell.angle_beta   90.00
_cell.angle_gamma   90.00
#
_symmetry.space_group_name_H-M   'P 1'
#
loop_
_entity.id
_entity.type
_entity.pdbx_description
1 polymer ?
#
loop_
_entity_poly.entity_id
_entity_poly.type
_entity_poly.pdbx_seq_one_letter_code
_entity_poly.pdbx_strand_id
1 'polypeptide(L)'
;MPFGALAREAAALIPPELDSVTLKSPKDYTIIGKFTGGVDSPRVLDGDRLFGIDVIVPQMSYAVYEKSPVFGGHIVRANIEQIRALPGVRAAFIVRGSAPDAAIKMGLVDGVAIVADRWWDAEKARRKLRVEWTPQARPRQSTQAFAQEAARL
;
A
#
# COMPACT_ATOMS: atom_id res chain seq x y z
N MET A 1 6.19 4.89 -25.43
CA MET A 1 5.60 3.61 -25.91
C MET A 1 5.27 2.75 -24.70
N PRO A 2 4.06 2.18 -24.59
CA PRO A 2 3.73 1.24 -23.52
C PRO A 2 4.48 -0.08 -23.73
N PHE A 3 4.87 -0.74 -22.64
CA PHE A 3 5.67 -1.98 -22.65
C PHE A 3 5.08 -3.08 -23.56
N GLY A 4 3.76 -3.20 -23.61
CA GLY A 4 3.05 -4.18 -24.44
C GLY A 4 3.21 -3.98 -25.95
N ALA A 5 3.58 -2.78 -26.41
CA ALA A 5 3.89 -2.54 -27.83
C ALA A 5 5.19 -3.25 -28.25
N LEU A 6 6.17 -3.34 -27.35
CA LEU A 6 7.45 -4.00 -27.60
C LEU A 6 7.36 -5.54 -27.53
N ALA A 7 6.37 -6.08 -26.82
CA ALA A 7 6.22 -7.52 -26.62
C ALA A 7 5.97 -8.28 -27.92
N ARG A 8 5.19 -7.69 -28.86
CA ARG A 8 4.89 -8.32 -30.16
C ARG A 8 6.13 -8.39 -31.04
N GLU A 9 6.93 -7.33 -31.07
CA GLU A 9 8.18 -7.29 -31.82
C GLU A 9 9.22 -8.23 -31.21
N ALA A 10 9.35 -8.24 -29.87
CA ALA A 10 10.27 -9.13 -29.17
C ALA A 10 9.93 -10.62 -29.36
N ALA A 11 8.65 -10.99 -29.38
CA ALA A 11 8.20 -12.36 -29.61
C ALA A 11 8.48 -12.88 -31.04
N ALA A 12 8.65 -11.97 -32.00
CA ALA A 12 9.02 -12.30 -33.37
C ALA A 12 10.54 -12.45 -33.57
N LEU A 13 11.36 -12.05 -32.59
CA LEU A 13 12.81 -12.23 -32.64
C LEU A 13 13.14 -13.69 -32.30
N ILE A 14 13.92 -14.32 -33.17
CA ILE A 14 14.49 -15.64 -32.89
C ILE A 14 15.60 -15.42 -31.84
N PRO A 15 15.51 -16.05 -30.66
CA PRO A 15 16.59 -15.97 -29.68
C PRO A 15 17.86 -16.60 -30.27
N PRO A 16 19.05 -16.07 -29.96
CA PRO A 16 20.29 -16.67 -30.42
C PRO A 16 20.43 -18.10 -29.91
N GLU A 17 21.07 -18.96 -30.71
CA GLU A 17 21.45 -20.31 -30.29
C GLU A 17 22.28 -20.20 -29.00
N LEU A 18 21.90 -20.96 -27.96
CA LEU A 18 22.52 -20.82 -26.63
C LEU A 18 24.05 -21.00 -26.67
N ASP A 19 24.54 -21.88 -27.54
CA ASP A 19 25.96 -22.16 -27.72
C ASP A 19 26.72 -21.01 -28.40
N SER A 20 26.00 -20.10 -29.08
CA SER A 20 26.57 -18.87 -29.67
C SER A 20 26.63 -17.71 -28.68
N VAL A 21 25.91 -17.81 -27.54
CA VAL A 21 25.88 -16.78 -26.52
C VAL A 21 27.13 -16.88 -25.65
N THR A 22 28.08 -15.96 -25.88
CA THR A 22 29.28 -15.87 -25.06
C THR A 22 28.95 -15.27 -23.71
N LEU A 23 28.95 -16.10 -22.66
CA LEU A 23 28.83 -15.65 -21.28
C LEU A 23 30.15 -15.05 -20.78
N LYS A 24 30.08 -14.10 -19.86
CA LYS A 24 31.27 -13.56 -19.18
C LYS A 24 31.94 -14.68 -18.37
N SER A 25 33.28 -14.73 -18.38
CA SER A 25 33.99 -15.63 -17.48
C SER A 25 33.76 -15.22 -16.03
N PRO A 26 33.73 -16.15 -15.06
CA PRO A 26 33.73 -15.79 -13.64
C PRO A 26 34.87 -14.85 -13.23
N LYS A 27 36.01 -14.88 -13.95
CA LYS A 27 37.13 -13.95 -13.74
C LYS A 27 36.81 -12.51 -14.14
N ASP A 28 35.87 -12.32 -15.06
CA ASP A 28 35.44 -11.00 -15.55
C ASP A 28 34.29 -10.42 -14.72
N TYR A 29 33.85 -11.14 -13.68
CA TYR A 29 32.79 -10.66 -12.80
C TYR A 29 33.29 -9.49 -11.95
N THR A 30 32.60 -8.36 -12.08
CA THR A 30 32.90 -7.16 -11.31
C THR A 30 32.12 -7.09 -9.99
N ILE A 31 30.95 -7.75 -9.91
CA ILE A 31 30.03 -7.70 -8.76
C ILE A 31 29.79 -9.08 -8.14
N ILE A 32 29.57 -10.12 -8.97
CA ILE A 32 29.27 -11.49 -8.48
C ILE A 32 30.44 -12.03 -7.65
N GLY A 33 30.15 -12.55 -6.46
CA GLY A 33 31.16 -13.10 -5.55
C GLY A 33 31.93 -12.07 -4.72
N LYS A 34 31.59 -10.78 -4.82
CA LYS A 34 32.19 -9.70 -4.02
C LYS A 34 31.16 -9.08 -3.09
N PHE A 35 31.57 -8.77 -1.86
CA PHE A 35 30.76 -7.92 -0.99
C PHE A 35 30.60 -6.54 -1.64
N THR A 36 29.37 -6.20 -2.00
CA THR A 36 29.02 -4.91 -2.60
C THR A 36 27.93 -4.30 -1.74
N GLY A 37 28.21 -3.13 -1.14
CA GLY A 37 27.22 -2.42 -0.33
C GLY A 37 26.03 -1.95 -1.17
N GLY A 38 24.89 -1.75 -0.52
CA GLY A 38 23.72 -1.17 -1.17
C GLY A 38 24.01 0.25 -1.65
N VAL A 39 23.54 0.60 -2.85
CA VAL A 39 23.75 1.94 -3.43
C VAL A 39 23.21 3.07 -2.56
N ASP A 40 22.14 2.80 -1.79
CA ASP A 40 21.53 3.75 -0.86
C ASP A 40 22.11 3.70 0.55
N SER A 41 22.97 2.72 0.86
CA SER A 41 23.47 2.51 2.23
C SER A 41 24.19 3.73 2.83
N PRO A 42 25.08 4.45 2.12
CA PRO A 42 25.69 5.66 2.65
C PRO A 42 24.64 6.73 2.99
N ARG A 43 23.66 6.92 2.09
CA ARG A 43 22.60 7.93 2.23
C ARG A 43 21.67 7.63 3.41
N VAL A 44 21.31 6.36 3.61
CA VAL A 44 20.54 5.92 4.78
C VAL A 44 21.30 6.22 6.08
N LEU A 45 22.61 5.96 6.11
CA LEU A 45 23.46 6.21 7.29
C LEU A 45 23.64 7.70 7.59
N ASP A 46 23.69 8.53 6.54
CA ASP A 46 23.78 9.99 6.66
C ASP A 46 22.45 10.65 7.04
N GLY A 47 21.35 9.90 7.06
CA GLY A 47 20.01 10.40 7.38
C GLY A 47 19.35 11.16 6.23
N ASP A 48 19.73 10.87 4.98
CA ASP A 48 19.08 11.43 3.80
C ASP A 48 17.59 11.08 3.75
N ARG A 49 16.80 12.03 3.23
CA ARG A 49 15.34 11.89 3.03
C ARG A 49 15.04 11.06 1.79
N LEU A 50 15.18 9.74 1.92
CA LEU A 50 14.98 8.78 0.83
C LEU A 50 13.55 8.29 0.70
N PHE A 51 12.77 8.39 1.77
CA PHE A 51 11.44 7.78 1.81
C PHE A 51 10.37 8.84 1.66
N GLY A 52 9.24 8.47 1.05
CA GLY A 52 8.12 9.39 0.83
C GLY A 52 7.59 10.05 2.10
N ILE A 53 7.77 9.42 3.27
CA ILE A 53 7.38 9.98 4.58
C ILE A 53 8.26 11.16 5.01
N ASP A 54 9.48 11.26 4.48
CA ASP A 54 10.43 12.33 4.80
C ASP A 54 10.17 13.59 3.94
N VAL A 55 9.34 13.47 2.90
CA VAL A 55 9.04 14.55 1.97
C VAL A 55 8.05 15.52 2.60
N ILE A 56 8.43 16.80 2.64
CA ILE A 56 7.57 17.90 3.07
C ILE A 56 7.53 18.93 1.95
N VAL A 57 6.32 19.27 1.50
CA VAL A 57 6.10 20.32 0.49
C VAL A 57 5.44 21.56 1.12
N PRO A 58 5.63 22.76 0.55
CA PRO A 58 4.90 23.94 0.99
C PRO A 58 3.38 23.69 1.00
N GLN A 59 2.71 24.11 2.08
CA GLN A 59 1.26 23.99 2.24
C GLN A 59 0.72 22.54 2.21
N MET A 60 1.56 21.54 2.52
CA MET A 60 1.16 20.14 2.56
C MET A 60 -0.05 19.90 3.47
N SER A 61 -0.97 19.05 3.01
CA SER A 61 -2.03 18.48 3.85
C SER A 61 -1.70 17.04 4.19
N TYR A 62 -2.15 16.60 5.36
CA TYR A 62 -1.96 15.24 5.84
C TYR A 62 -3.30 14.50 5.81
N ALA A 63 -3.30 13.31 5.21
CA ALA A 63 -4.48 12.47 5.16
C ALA A 63 -4.29 11.21 5.99
N VAL A 64 -5.35 10.79 6.69
CA VAL A 64 -5.46 9.46 7.29
C VAL A 64 -6.67 8.76 6.71
N TYR A 65 -6.58 7.43 6.62
CA TYR A 65 -7.58 6.60 6.01
C TYR A 65 -7.99 5.47 6.96
N GLU A 66 -9.27 5.47 7.37
CA GLU A 66 -9.84 4.41 8.19
C GLU A 66 -10.60 3.44 7.29
N LYS A 67 -10.15 2.20 7.23
CA LYS A 67 -10.83 1.10 6.52
C LYS A 67 -11.46 0.13 7.52
N SER A 68 -12.35 -0.73 7.02
CA SER A 68 -12.95 -1.78 7.85
C SER A 68 -11.87 -2.63 8.55
N PRO A 69 -12.02 -2.93 9.85
CA PRO A 69 -11.13 -3.85 10.56
C PRO A 69 -11.29 -5.29 10.06
N VAL A 70 -12.44 -5.62 9.47
CA VAL A 70 -12.73 -6.93 8.88
C VAL A 70 -12.59 -6.85 7.36
N PHE A 71 -11.93 -7.85 6.78
CA PHE A 71 -11.73 -7.96 5.34
C PHE A 71 -13.06 -7.98 4.58
N GLY A 72 -13.19 -7.16 3.54
CA GLY A 72 -14.40 -7.07 2.72
C GLY A 72 -15.59 -6.37 3.39
N GLY A 73 -15.39 -5.68 4.51
CA GLY A 73 -16.44 -4.83 5.11
C GLY A 73 -16.65 -3.54 4.32
N HIS A 74 -17.91 -3.11 4.19
CA HIS A 74 -18.30 -1.87 3.53
C HIS A 74 -18.84 -0.84 4.53
N ILE A 75 -18.84 0.45 4.17
CA ILE A 75 -19.39 1.49 5.06
C ILE A 75 -20.90 1.53 4.93
N VAL A 76 -21.59 1.40 6.07
CA VAL A 76 -23.02 1.70 6.20
C VAL A 76 -23.21 3.18 6.49
N ARG A 77 -22.60 3.67 7.58
CA ARG A 77 -22.66 5.08 7.98
C ARG A 77 -21.43 5.49 8.80
N ALA A 78 -21.15 6.79 8.84
CA ALA A 78 -20.11 7.36 9.69
C ALA A 78 -20.51 8.76 10.18
N ASN A 79 -19.98 9.20 11.32
CA ASN A 79 -20.23 10.53 11.88
C ASN A 79 -19.41 11.65 11.19
N ILE A 80 -19.42 11.68 9.85
CA ILE A 80 -18.55 12.53 9.03
C ILE A 80 -18.66 14.01 9.39
N GLU A 81 -19.88 14.54 9.56
CA GLU A 81 -20.07 15.97 9.86
C GLU A 81 -19.47 16.38 11.20
N GLN A 82 -19.50 15.50 12.22
CA GLN A 82 -18.83 15.77 13.49
C GLN A 82 -17.31 15.80 13.33
N ILE A 83 -16.75 14.95 12.48
CA ILE A 83 -15.31 14.89 12.21
C ILE A 83 -14.85 16.10 11.39
N ARG A 84 -15.64 16.50 10.39
CA ARG A 84 -15.40 17.69 9.56
C ARG A 84 -15.36 18.97 10.41
N ALA A 85 -16.16 19.04 11.47
CA ALA A 85 -16.21 20.19 12.37
C ALA A 85 -15.06 20.27 13.38
N LEU A 86 -14.16 19.27 13.43
CA LEU A 86 -13.05 19.29 14.38
C LEU A 86 -11.98 20.32 13.97
N PRO A 87 -11.36 21.02 14.93
CA PRO A 87 -10.27 21.96 14.65
C PRO A 87 -9.13 21.29 13.87
N GLY A 88 -8.64 21.96 12.83
CA GLY A 88 -7.54 21.48 11.99
C GLY A 88 -7.93 20.48 10.88
N VAL A 89 -9.17 19.99 10.87
CA VAL A 89 -9.68 19.15 9.78
C VAL A 89 -10.13 20.02 8.60
N ARG A 90 -9.56 19.79 7.42
CA ARG A 90 -9.95 20.44 6.16
C ARG A 90 -11.10 19.72 5.48
N ALA A 91 -11.07 18.38 5.52
CA ALA A 91 -12.10 17.56 4.90
C ALA A 91 -12.21 16.20 5.61
N ALA A 92 -13.42 15.68 5.65
CA ALA A 92 -13.69 14.28 5.99
C ALA A 92 -14.79 13.77 5.06
N PHE A 93 -14.61 12.59 4.48
CA PHE A 93 -15.60 12.00 3.57
C PHE A 93 -15.45 10.49 3.44
N ILE A 94 -16.53 9.85 3.02
CA ILE A 94 -16.56 8.42 2.69
C ILE A 94 -15.92 8.24 1.32
N VAL A 95 -14.96 7.33 1.25
CA VAL A 95 -14.35 6.82 0.03
C VAL A 95 -14.98 5.47 -0.25
N ARG A 96 -15.57 5.31 -1.44
CA ARG A 96 -16.13 4.04 -1.89
C ARG A 96 -15.05 3.24 -2.63
N GLY A 97 -15.02 1.94 -2.38
CA GLY A 97 -14.09 1.03 -3.01
C GLY A 97 -14.33 0.93 -4.52
N SER A 98 -13.27 0.56 -5.25
CA SER A 98 -13.28 0.52 -6.71
C SER A 98 -14.04 -0.68 -7.30
N ALA A 99 -14.18 -1.76 -6.53
CA ALA A 99 -14.89 -2.99 -6.93
C ALA A 99 -15.23 -3.85 -5.69
N PRO A 100 -16.22 -4.76 -5.77
CA PRO A 100 -16.56 -5.68 -4.68
C PRO A 100 -15.39 -6.58 -4.24
N ASP A 101 -14.49 -6.93 -5.15
CA ASP A 101 -13.32 -7.77 -4.91
C ASP A 101 -12.01 -6.96 -4.79
N ALA A 102 -12.12 -5.63 -4.65
CA ALA A 102 -10.96 -4.74 -4.54
C ALA A 102 -10.02 -5.15 -3.40
N ALA A 103 -10.56 -5.67 -2.30
CA ALA A 103 -9.75 -6.14 -1.18
C ALA A 103 -8.79 -7.30 -1.55
N ILE A 104 -9.15 -8.13 -2.55
CA ILE A 104 -8.33 -9.25 -3.03
C ILE A 104 -7.39 -8.78 -4.14
N LYS A 105 -7.84 -7.84 -4.98
CA LYS A 105 -7.08 -7.30 -6.11
C LYS A 105 -6.13 -6.16 -5.76
N MET A 106 -5.86 -5.95 -4.48
CA MET A 106 -5.07 -4.80 -3.97
C MET A 106 -5.60 -3.44 -4.45
N GLY A 107 -6.92 -3.35 -4.64
CA GLY A 107 -7.63 -2.14 -5.04
C GLY A 107 -8.07 -1.31 -3.83
N LEU A 108 -8.72 -0.17 -4.12
CA LEU A 108 -9.31 0.71 -3.10
C LEU A 108 -10.53 0.02 -2.48
N VAL A 109 -10.54 -0.10 -1.16
CA VAL A 109 -11.69 -0.59 -0.38
C VAL A 109 -12.55 0.57 0.12
N ASP A 110 -13.72 0.29 0.69
CA ASP A 110 -14.49 1.32 1.40
C ASP A 110 -13.75 1.81 2.65
N GLY A 111 -13.81 3.12 2.90
CA GLY A 111 -13.20 3.73 4.07
C GLY A 111 -13.54 5.21 4.24
N VAL A 112 -13.05 5.82 5.31
CA VAL A 112 -13.20 7.24 5.57
C VAL A 112 -11.84 7.92 5.44
N ALA A 113 -11.75 8.90 4.55
CA ALA A 113 -10.58 9.76 4.45
C ALA A 113 -10.80 11.03 5.29
N ILE A 114 -9.78 11.38 6.07
CA ILE A 114 -9.74 12.62 6.87
C ILE A 114 -8.47 13.36 6.47
N VAL A 115 -8.62 14.62 6.06
CA VAL A 115 -7.53 15.49 5.61
C VAL A 115 -7.41 16.68 6.56
N ALA A 116 -6.19 17.01 6.99
CA ALA A 116 -5.90 18.06 7.96
C ALA A 116 -4.60 18.81 7.62
N ASP A 117 -4.40 19.95 8.29
CA ASP A 117 -3.19 20.79 8.16
C ASP A 117 -1.96 20.14 8.79
N ARG A 118 -2.18 19.32 9.82
CA ARG A 118 -1.15 18.62 10.57
C ARG A 118 -1.55 17.16 10.72
N TRP A 119 -0.57 16.26 10.62
CA TRP A 119 -0.81 14.83 10.80
C TRP A 119 -1.51 14.49 12.12
N TRP A 120 -1.11 15.15 13.21
CA TRP A 120 -1.71 14.93 14.53
C TRP A 120 -3.19 15.31 14.61
N ASP A 121 -3.64 16.29 13.84
CA ASP A 121 -5.05 16.71 13.82
C ASP A 121 -5.89 15.66 13.08
N ALA A 122 -5.38 15.15 11.95
CA ALA A 122 -5.98 14.04 11.23
C ALA A 122 -6.09 12.78 12.11
N GLU A 123 -5.00 12.39 12.80
CA GLU A 123 -4.99 11.21 13.66
C GLU A 123 -5.91 11.35 14.89
N LYS A 124 -5.93 12.52 15.54
CA LYS A 124 -6.87 12.79 16.65
C LYS A 124 -8.33 12.74 16.17
N ALA A 125 -8.59 13.25 14.97
CA ALA A 125 -9.92 13.17 14.35
C ALA A 125 -10.30 11.72 14.05
N ARG A 126 -9.39 10.91 13.48
CA ARG A 126 -9.59 9.48 13.24
C ARG A 126 -9.92 8.71 14.51
N ARG A 127 -9.28 9.03 15.64
CA ARG A 127 -9.60 8.40 16.95
C ARG A 127 -11.02 8.70 17.45
N LYS A 128 -11.64 9.80 17.00
CA LYS A 128 -13.03 10.16 17.32
C LYS A 128 -14.04 9.66 16.28
N LEU A 129 -13.55 9.10 15.18
CA LEU A 129 -14.38 8.58 14.10
C LEU A 129 -15.17 7.37 14.59
N ARG A 130 -16.47 7.38 14.32
CA ARG A 130 -17.37 6.25 14.53
C ARG A 130 -17.92 5.84 13.18
N VAL A 131 -17.58 4.62 12.76
CA VAL A 131 -18.04 4.03 11.51
C VAL A 131 -18.84 2.78 11.83
N GLU A 132 -20.02 2.68 11.24
CA GLU A 132 -20.76 1.44 11.15
C GLU A 132 -20.41 0.76 9.83
N TRP A 133 -19.89 -0.45 9.95
CA TRP A 133 -19.54 -1.31 8.82
C TRP A 133 -20.66 -2.33 8.60
N THR A 134 -20.77 -2.83 7.37
CA THR A 134 -21.76 -3.86 7.04
C THR A 134 -21.60 -5.08 7.93
N PRO A 135 -22.71 -5.73 8.34
CA PRO A 135 -22.67 -7.01 9.03
C PRO A 135 -21.78 -7.99 8.25
N GLN A 136 -20.93 -8.69 8.98
CA GLN A 136 -19.81 -9.45 8.45
C GLN A 136 -20.28 -10.46 7.39
N ALA A 137 -19.75 -10.39 6.16
CA ALA A 137 -19.89 -11.48 5.19
C ALA A 137 -19.13 -12.76 5.63
N ARG A 138 -18.16 -12.62 6.55
CA ARG A 138 -17.46 -13.73 7.23
C ARG A 138 -17.40 -13.53 8.74
N PRO A 139 -18.48 -13.81 9.48
CA PRO A 139 -18.57 -13.44 10.90
C PRO A 139 -17.68 -14.23 11.88
N ARG A 140 -16.81 -15.11 11.38
CA ARG A 140 -16.09 -16.10 12.21
C ARG A 140 -14.58 -16.12 11.99
N GLN A 141 -14.00 -14.97 11.64
CA GLN A 141 -12.55 -14.85 11.61
C GLN A 141 -12.04 -14.45 12.99
N SER A 142 -11.62 -15.45 13.77
CA SER A 142 -10.99 -15.26 15.09
C SER A 142 -9.72 -16.08 15.13
N THR A 143 -8.63 -15.51 15.64
CA THR A 143 -7.37 -16.21 15.87
C THR A 143 -7.60 -17.49 16.68
N GLN A 144 -8.47 -17.44 17.69
CA GLN A 144 -8.83 -18.60 18.51
C GLN A 144 -9.54 -19.68 17.69
N ALA A 145 -10.52 -19.31 16.86
CA ALA A 145 -11.26 -20.26 16.04
C ALA A 145 -10.37 -20.92 14.98
N PHE A 146 -9.46 -20.16 14.36
CA PHE A 146 -8.49 -20.70 13.41
C PHE A 146 -7.48 -21.64 14.07
N ALA A 147 -7.02 -21.31 15.29
CA ALA A 147 -6.13 -22.19 16.04
C ALA A 147 -6.80 -23.53 16.43
N GLN A 148 -8.08 -23.49 16.81
CA GLN A 148 -8.86 -24.70 17.11
C GLN A 148 -9.04 -25.60 15.89
N GLU A 149 -9.34 -25.03 14.73
CA GLU A 149 -9.50 -25.82 13.49
C GLU A 149 -8.16 -26.40 13.02
N ALA A 150 -7.07 -25.63 13.11
CA ALA A 150 -5.74 -26.11 12.75
C ALA A 150 -5.27 -27.29 13.63
N ALA A 151 -5.68 -27.33 14.90
CA ALA A 151 -5.39 -28.45 15.80
C ALA A 151 -6.24 -29.70 15.51
N ARG A 152 -7.29 -29.59 14.70
CA ARG A 152 -8.19 -30.69 14.32
C ARG A 152 -7.74 -31.39 13.04
N LEU A 153 -6.98 -30.71 12.18
CA LEU A 153 -6.41 -31.23 10.93
C LEU A 153 -5.06 -31.93 11.20
#